data_AF-A0A7D5Z7U8-F1
#
_entry.id   AF-A0A7D5Z7U8-F1
#
_cell.length_a   1.000
_cell.length_b   1.000
_cell.length_c   1.000
_cell.angle_alpha   90.00
_cell.angle_beta   90.00
_cell.angle_gamma   90.00
#
_symmetry.space_group_name_H-M   'P 1'
#
loop_
_entity.id
_entity.type
_entity.pdbx_description
1 polymer ?
#
loop_
_entity_poly.entity_id
_entity_poly.type
_entity_poly.pdbx_seq_one_letter_code
_entity_poly.pdbx_strand_id
1 'polypeptide(L)'
;MATPDLLHMSIYDMPTSPTLWDKVGRFYIGFCCTWTLLVLSGMAFCLVHRNNPALKIRGLPLSFGSIILLHSYWVLAQITYPVGRSIPVILAYDIQYFFMGVYFPLGIALFHASNLRFLRVARLQRQFTHLQSEHRVAPRCNGAKTSLLCRVRNMNYTARTMLFIGIAMVAQVLLTVGMWFACKKYHPTYGLPGTQIKGDTLPEQLADLGRGWEWWPSVLWQVVWTWIVAPYLIWRAWGIRDTMGWRTQTIACCLANLHATPMFLIASYLPAFEKVNVYFAPSQWIHLSIMIFEIFTVFVPVFEVMSMWFMQRRVNQSNAKWDTASQFSSASQSFTLMGKVSTQSLYEKGRPLDYLDEELGDRLLTMTALDHVLKDNPGPLQEFSALNDFSGENVAFLTRVAKWKTSWPLMPAGEQKLDVYNEALAIYTDFISPRDAEFPLNLSSRELKYLEDVFEKPARILCGEASANPATPFDIEAPMPLNREVSHSDMATLAKYRGEIPAAFTLGVFDNVQSHIKYLVLTNTWPKFVSQMQSRRRSSETGRSVITDASGRSHGSRLSARLAKLLRDLGM
;
A
#
# COMPACT_ATOMS: atom_id res chain seq x y z
N MET A 1 18.68 48.63 -39.14
CA MET A 1 19.95 47.96 -39.45
C MET A 1 20.29 47.07 -38.26
N ALA A 2 19.97 45.78 -38.37
CA ALA A 2 20.48 44.79 -37.41
C ALA A 2 21.99 44.62 -37.68
N THR A 3 22.80 44.56 -36.63
CA THR A 3 24.24 44.30 -36.75
C THR A 3 24.46 42.91 -37.39
N PRO A 4 25.49 42.73 -38.22
CA PRO A 4 25.77 41.47 -38.93
C PRO A 4 25.99 40.26 -38.00
N ASP A 5 26.22 40.48 -36.69
CA ASP A 5 26.36 39.42 -35.68
C ASP A 5 25.04 38.68 -35.36
N LEU A 6 23.88 39.29 -35.62
CA LEU A 6 22.57 38.67 -35.36
C LEU A 6 22.14 37.63 -36.42
N LEU A 7 22.78 37.64 -37.59
CA LEU A 7 22.43 36.73 -38.70
C LEU A 7 23.11 35.35 -38.60
N HIS A 8 24.07 35.17 -37.69
CA HIS A 8 24.77 33.90 -37.45
C HIS A 8 24.70 33.41 -36.01
N MET A 9 23.81 33.97 -35.17
CA MET A 9 23.69 33.56 -33.77
C MET A 9 23.12 32.14 -33.68
N SER A 10 23.94 31.19 -33.24
CA SER A 10 23.54 29.80 -33.03
C SER A 10 22.85 29.64 -31.68
N ILE A 11 22.09 28.55 -31.50
CA ILE A 11 21.49 28.22 -30.21
C ILE A 11 22.52 28.01 -29.08
N TYR A 12 23.78 27.73 -29.43
CA TYR A 12 24.89 27.57 -28.49
C TYR A 12 25.36 28.90 -27.90
N ASP A 13 25.15 30.01 -28.61
CA ASP A 13 25.63 31.34 -28.25
C ASP A 13 24.50 32.26 -27.73
N MET A 14 23.30 31.70 -27.53
CA MET A 14 22.13 32.49 -27.12
C MET A 14 22.34 33.08 -25.71
N PRO A 15 22.24 34.41 -25.55
CA PRO A 15 22.41 35.04 -24.25
C PRO A 15 21.24 34.71 -23.31
N THR A 16 21.56 34.56 -22.03
CA THR A 16 20.55 34.39 -20.98
C THR A 16 19.77 35.69 -20.77
N SER A 17 18.47 35.57 -20.47
CA SER A 17 17.61 36.70 -20.12
C SER A 17 17.24 36.65 -18.63
N PRO A 18 16.93 37.78 -17.98
CA PRO A 18 16.49 37.77 -16.59
C PRO A 18 15.23 36.91 -16.40
N THR A 19 15.07 36.39 -15.19
CA THR A 19 13.90 35.60 -14.76
C THR A 19 12.58 36.35 -14.97
N LEU A 20 11.54 35.64 -15.43
CA LEU A 20 10.20 36.19 -15.61
C LEU A 20 9.39 36.18 -14.31
N TRP A 21 9.30 37.35 -13.69
CA TRP A 21 8.49 37.59 -12.48
C TRP A 21 7.14 38.25 -12.77
N ASP A 22 6.54 37.92 -13.91
CA ASP A 22 5.17 38.32 -14.22
C ASP A 22 4.15 37.63 -13.28
N LYS A 23 2.86 37.91 -13.47
CA LYS A 23 1.80 37.30 -12.64
C LYS A 23 1.82 35.76 -12.74
N VAL A 24 2.17 35.22 -13.90
CA VAL A 24 2.23 33.78 -14.18
C VAL A 24 3.43 33.12 -13.49
N GLY A 25 4.62 33.74 -13.58
CA GLY A 25 5.84 33.26 -12.92
C GLY A 25 5.71 33.24 -11.41
N ARG A 26 5.12 34.31 -10.82
CA ARG A 26 4.81 34.34 -9.38
C ARG A 26 3.81 33.25 -8.98
N PHE A 27 2.81 32.98 -9.82
CA PHE A 27 1.87 31.87 -9.58
C PHE A 27 2.61 30.52 -9.57
N TYR A 28 3.44 30.22 -10.57
CA TYR A 28 4.16 28.95 -10.63
C TYR A 28 5.07 28.73 -9.42
N ILE A 29 5.80 29.74 -8.99
CA ILE A 29 6.65 29.64 -7.79
C ILE A 29 5.82 29.49 -6.52
N GLY A 30 4.75 30.29 -6.35
CA GLY A 30 3.85 30.16 -5.19
C GLY A 30 3.19 28.78 -5.13
N PHE A 31 2.75 28.26 -6.28
CA PHE A 31 2.17 26.93 -6.41
C PHE A 31 3.20 25.84 -6.10
N CYS A 32 4.41 25.95 -6.64
CA CYS A 32 5.52 25.05 -6.36
C CYS A 32 5.83 24.96 -4.87
N CYS A 33 6.02 26.10 -4.20
CA CYS A 33 6.32 26.15 -2.77
C CYS A 33 5.18 25.58 -1.92
N THR A 34 3.94 25.95 -2.21
CA THR A 34 2.76 25.49 -1.46
C THR A 34 2.61 23.98 -1.59
N TRP A 35 2.70 23.46 -2.82
CA TRP A 35 2.54 22.04 -3.09
C TRP A 35 3.67 21.20 -2.49
N THR A 36 4.92 21.66 -2.62
CA THR A 36 6.09 21.02 -2.00
C THR A 36 5.92 20.93 -0.49
N LEU A 37 5.48 22.02 0.16
CA LEU A 37 5.24 22.03 1.60
C LEU A 37 4.15 21.02 2.01
N LEU A 38 3.06 20.92 1.25
CA LEU A 38 1.99 19.97 1.51
C LEU A 38 2.47 18.51 1.37
N VAL A 39 3.21 18.20 0.30
CA VAL A 39 3.76 16.86 0.06
C VAL A 39 4.74 16.49 1.17
N LEU A 40 5.69 17.36 1.50
CA LEU A 40 6.66 17.12 2.58
C LEU A 40 5.98 16.98 3.95
N SER A 41 4.96 17.78 4.24
CA SER A 41 4.18 17.67 5.48
C SER A 41 3.43 16.35 5.57
N GLY A 42 2.82 15.89 4.47
CA GLY A 42 2.15 14.58 4.41
C GLY A 42 3.12 13.42 4.56
N MET A 43 4.30 13.51 3.95
CA MET A 43 5.37 12.51 4.11
C MET A 43 5.89 12.49 5.55
N ALA A 44 6.15 13.65 6.15
CA ALA A 44 6.59 13.77 7.53
C ALA A 44 5.54 13.21 8.51
N PHE A 45 4.25 13.51 8.30
CA PHE A 45 3.16 12.93 9.09
C PHE A 45 3.16 11.40 9.03
N CYS A 46 3.32 10.82 7.85
CA CYS A 46 3.40 9.37 7.69
C CYS A 46 4.67 8.77 8.32
N LEU A 47 5.80 9.48 8.28
CA LEU A 47 7.05 9.04 8.92
C LEU A 47 6.94 9.02 10.45
N VAL A 48 6.34 10.04 11.05
CA VAL A 48 6.11 10.10 12.50
C VAL A 48 5.21 8.95 12.94
N HIS A 49 4.19 8.62 12.15
CA HIS A 49 3.22 7.58 12.45
C HIS A 49 3.54 6.21 11.83
N ARG A 50 4.78 6.00 11.39
CA ARG A 50 5.22 4.78 10.66
C ARG A 50 4.99 3.46 11.42
N ASN A 51 4.85 3.53 12.75
CA ASN A 51 4.61 2.37 13.59
C ASN A 51 3.17 1.82 13.47
N ASN A 52 2.25 2.59 12.86
CA ASN A 52 0.90 2.11 12.59
C ASN A 52 0.96 0.94 11.58
N PRO A 53 0.28 -0.19 11.85
CA PRO A 53 0.29 -1.37 10.98
C PRO A 53 -0.04 -1.05 9.51
N ALA A 54 -1.01 -0.16 9.28
CA ALA A 54 -1.43 0.28 7.95
C ALA A 54 -0.32 0.94 7.13
N LEU A 55 0.56 1.71 7.77
CA LEU A 55 1.70 2.35 7.12
C LEU A 55 2.91 1.42 7.01
N LYS A 56 3.10 0.56 8.02
CA LYS A 56 4.21 -0.42 8.05
C LYS A 56 4.12 -1.43 6.90
N ILE A 57 2.91 -1.92 6.60
CA ILE A 57 2.68 -2.88 5.50
C ILE A 57 3.02 -2.27 4.13
N ARG A 58 2.73 -0.97 3.94
CA ARG A 58 2.93 -0.23 2.69
C ARG A 58 4.41 -0.10 2.28
N GLY A 59 5.36 -0.25 3.20
CA GLY A 59 6.79 -0.14 2.87
C GLY A 59 7.17 1.29 2.43
N LEU A 60 7.04 2.25 3.35
CA LEU A 60 7.25 3.68 3.12
C LEU A 60 8.54 4.05 2.35
N PRO A 61 9.71 3.42 2.57
CA PRO A 61 10.95 3.82 1.88
C PRO A 61 10.85 3.76 0.34
N LEU A 62 10.23 2.72 -0.23
CA LEU A 62 10.09 2.60 -1.68
C LEU A 62 9.11 3.64 -2.24
N SER A 63 7.99 3.85 -1.55
CA SER A 63 6.99 4.84 -1.95
C SER A 63 7.53 6.26 -1.85
N PHE A 64 8.27 6.59 -0.79
CA PHE A 64 8.87 7.91 -0.61
C PHE A 64 10.05 8.14 -1.53
N GLY A 65 10.88 7.13 -1.77
CA GLY A 65 11.93 7.22 -2.79
C GLY A 65 11.34 7.52 -4.18
N SER A 66 10.24 6.86 -4.53
CA SER A 66 9.48 7.17 -5.75
C SER A 66 9.01 8.62 -5.79
N ILE A 67 8.33 9.08 -4.74
CA ILE A 67 7.78 10.44 -4.67
C ILE A 67 8.87 11.50 -4.64
N ILE A 68 10.01 11.30 -3.98
CA ILE A 68 11.12 12.26 -4.00
C ILE A 68 11.64 12.44 -5.43
N LEU A 69 11.84 11.35 -6.17
CA LEU A 69 12.33 11.43 -7.56
C LEU A 69 11.30 12.10 -8.48
N LEU A 70 10.03 11.69 -8.38
CA LEU A 70 8.95 12.25 -9.19
C LEU A 70 8.71 13.73 -8.85
N HIS A 71 8.69 14.09 -7.58
CA HIS A 71 8.50 15.46 -7.11
C HIS A 71 9.66 16.37 -7.53
N SER A 72 10.90 15.85 -7.51
CA SER A 72 12.05 16.61 -8.01
C SER A 72 11.88 16.96 -9.49
N TYR A 73 11.36 16.03 -10.30
CA TYR A 73 10.99 16.33 -11.68
C TYR A 73 9.80 17.29 -11.74
N TRP A 74 8.80 17.12 -10.87
CA TRP A 74 7.64 18.01 -10.79
C TRP A 74 8.03 19.48 -10.61
N VAL A 75 8.95 19.74 -9.66
CA VAL A 75 9.52 21.06 -9.35
C VAL A 75 10.21 21.66 -10.57
N LEU A 76 10.96 20.87 -11.34
CA LEU A 76 11.68 21.33 -12.52
C LEU A 76 10.73 22.01 -13.53
N ALA A 77 9.55 21.43 -13.80
CA ALA A 77 8.63 22.09 -14.72
C ALA A 77 8.01 23.36 -14.16
N GLN A 78 7.79 23.45 -12.84
CA GLN A 78 7.24 24.68 -12.25
C GLN A 78 8.22 25.84 -12.38
N ILE A 79 9.53 25.58 -12.27
CA ILE A 79 10.55 26.62 -12.42
C ILE A 79 10.91 26.91 -13.89
N THR A 80 10.53 26.05 -14.83
CA THR A 80 10.89 26.20 -16.25
C THR A 80 10.37 27.51 -16.85
N TYR A 81 9.12 27.90 -16.58
CA TYR A 81 8.56 29.17 -17.06
C TYR A 81 9.25 30.41 -16.47
N PRO A 82 9.33 30.58 -15.12
CA PRO A 82 9.92 31.79 -14.53
C PRO A 82 11.45 31.84 -14.64
N VAL A 83 12.15 30.71 -14.57
CA VAL A 83 13.62 30.65 -14.43
C VAL A 83 14.32 30.12 -15.67
N GLY A 84 13.65 29.35 -16.54
CA GLY A 84 14.30 28.64 -17.65
C GLY A 84 15.09 29.52 -18.61
N ARG A 85 14.70 30.80 -18.80
CA ARG A 85 15.42 31.72 -19.68
C ARG A 85 16.67 32.36 -19.05
N SER A 86 16.86 32.21 -17.74
CA SER A 86 18.01 32.75 -17.00
C SER A 86 19.24 31.85 -17.03
N ILE A 87 19.07 30.62 -17.53
CA ILE A 87 20.16 29.66 -17.74
C ILE A 87 20.38 29.46 -19.23
N PRO A 88 21.61 29.07 -19.65
CA PRO A 88 21.88 28.75 -21.04
C PRO A 88 20.92 27.67 -21.56
N VAL A 89 20.39 27.86 -22.77
CA VAL A 89 19.33 27.01 -23.32
C VAL A 89 19.74 25.54 -23.35
N ILE A 90 20.97 25.24 -23.77
CA ILE A 90 21.47 23.85 -23.85
C ILE A 90 21.50 23.22 -22.46
N LEU A 91 22.01 23.94 -21.46
CA LEU A 91 22.03 23.47 -20.07
C LEU A 91 20.60 23.21 -19.55
N ALA A 92 19.63 24.04 -19.91
CA ALA A 92 18.24 23.82 -19.54
C ALA A 92 17.70 22.49 -20.10
N TYR A 93 17.99 22.20 -21.37
CA TYR A 93 17.61 20.95 -22.02
C TYR A 93 18.41 19.74 -21.51
N ASP A 94 19.68 19.90 -21.14
CA ASP A 94 20.47 18.86 -20.46
C ASP A 94 19.82 18.46 -19.14
N ILE A 95 19.47 19.45 -18.30
CA ILE A 95 18.79 19.22 -17.04
C ILE A 95 17.46 18.50 -17.30
N GLN A 96 16.64 18.99 -18.24
CA GLN A 96 15.39 18.33 -18.60
C GLN A 96 15.60 16.88 -19.06
N TYR A 97 16.63 16.63 -19.87
CA TYR A 97 16.96 15.31 -20.39
C TYR A 97 17.27 14.32 -19.25
N PHE A 98 18.10 14.69 -18.29
CA PHE A 98 18.43 13.83 -17.16
C PHE A 98 17.25 13.62 -16.21
N PHE A 99 16.44 14.64 -15.94
CA PHE A 99 15.26 14.47 -15.10
C PHE A 99 14.23 13.55 -15.75
N MET A 100 13.96 13.72 -17.04
CA MET A 100 13.03 12.86 -17.77
C MET A 100 13.59 11.46 -18.03
N GLY A 101 14.91 11.31 -18.22
CA GLY A 101 15.58 10.05 -18.56
C GLY A 101 16.10 9.24 -17.37
N VAL A 102 16.21 9.85 -16.19
CA VAL A 102 16.66 9.19 -14.95
C VAL A 102 15.60 9.31 -13.86
N TYR A 103 15.30 10.52 -13.39
CA TYR A 103 14.46 10.71 -12.19
C TYR A 103 13.05 10.16 -12.41
N PHE A 104 12.43 10.49 -13.55
CA PHE A 104 11.10 10.02 -13.87
C PHE A 104 10.99 8.48 -13.97
N PRO A 105 11.78 7.77 -14.81
CA PRO A 105 11.68 6.31 -14.92
C PRO A 105 12.08 5.58 -13.64
N LEU A 106 13.07 6.07 -12.88
CA LEU A 106 13.41 5.48 -11.58
C LEU A 106 12.28 5.70 -10.57
N GLY A 107 11.66 6.88 -10.56
CA GLY A 107 10.49 7.18 -9.73
C GLY A 107 9.32 6.22 -10.02
N ILE A 108 9.01 6.00 -11.30
CA ILE A 108 7.99 5.03 -11.73
C ILE A 108 8.38 3.59 -11.36
N ALA A 109 9.65 3.20 -11.55
CA ALA A 109 10.13 1.87 -11.19
C ALA A 109 9.97 1.57 -9.68
N LEU A 110 10.31 2.53 -8.81
CA LEU A 110 10.12 2.42 -7.36
C LEU A 110 8.63 2.37 -6.98
N PHE A 111 7.77 3.12 -7.66
CA PHE A 111 6.32 3.02 -7.47
C PHE A 111 5.79 1.62 -7.83
N HIS A 112 6.30 1.03 -8.91
CA HIS A 112 5.94 -0.34 -9.28
C HIS A 112 6.44 -1.37 -8.28
N ALA A 113 7.66 -1.22 -7.77
CA ALA A 113 8.18 -2.07 -6.70
C ALA A 113 7.26 -2.04 -5.47
N SER A 114 6.78 -0.85 -5.09
CA SER A 114 5.80 -0.66 -4.01
C SER A 114 4.45 -1.34 -4.31
N ASN A 115 3.90 -1.21 -5.52
CA ASN A 115 2.63 -1.87 -5.88
C ASN A 115 2.76 -3.38 -6.08
N LEU A 116 3.93 -3.91 -6.41
CA LEU A 116 4.13 -5.36 -6.47
C LEU A 116 4.13 -5.96 -5.06
N ARG A 117 4.66 -5.23 -4.08
CA ARG A 117 4.59 -5.59 -2.66
C ARG A 117 3.14 -5.74 -2.20
N PHE A 118 2.25 -4.82 -2.60
CA PHE A 118 0.80 -4.93 -2.35
C PHE A 118 0.22 -6.26 -2.84
N LEU A 119 0.43 -6.57 -4.12
CA LEU A 119 -0.13 -7.77 -4.74
C LEU A 119 0.41 -9.03 -4.07
N ARG A 120 1.65 -9.00 -3.56
CA ARG A 120 2.20 -10.10 -2.77
C ARG A 120 1.48 -10.24 -1.44
N VAL A 121 1.35 -9.17 -0.66
CA VAL A 121 0.66 -9.18 0.64
C VAL A 121 -0.77 -9.71 0.47
N ALA A 122 -1.50 -9.19 -0.52
CA ALA A 122 -2.85 -9.63 -0.81
C ALA A 122 -2.93 -11.12 -1.21
N ARG A 123 -1.93 -11.66 -1.92
CA ARG A 123 -1.86 -13.10 -2.24
C ARG A 123 -1.56 -13.95 -1.02
N LEU A 124 -0.61 -13.55 -0.19
CA LEU A 124 -0.24 -14.34 1.00
C LEU A 124 -1.39 -14.35 2.01
N GLN A 125 -2.07 -13.22 2.23
CA GLN A 125 -3.20 -13.13 3.15
C GLN A 125 -4.39 -14.03 2.75
N ARG A 126 -4.53 -14.40 1.47
CA ARG A 126 -5.55 -15.38 1.03
C ARG A 126 -5.41 -16.74 1.70
N GLN A 127 -4.22 -17.11 2.18
CA GLN A 127 -4.02 -18.40 2.86
C GLN A 127 -4.79 -18.52 4.18
N PHE A 128 -5.17 -17.40 4.77
CA PHE A 128 -6.01 -17.38 5.98
C PHE A 128 -7.51 -17.53 5.66
N THR A 129 -7.91 -17.64 4.39
CA THR A 129 -9.29 -18.00 4.04
C THR A 129 -9.49 -19.51 4.10
N HIS A 130 -10.69 -19.96 4.45
CA HIS A 130 -11.05 -21.37 4.70
C HIS A 130 -10.97 -22.29 3.46
N LEU A 131 -10.48 -21.79 2.31
CA LEU A 131 -10.74 -22.36 0.99
C LEU A 131 -9.54 -22.89 0.21
N GLN A 132 -8.29 -22.78 0.67
CA GLN A 132 -7.17 -23.33 -0.13
C GLN A 132 -6.06 -23.98 0.72
N SER A 133 -6.20 -25.29 0.96
CA SER A 133 -5.08 -26.22 0.84
C SER A 133 -4.95 -26.62 -0.64
N GLU A 134 -4.41 -25.75 -1.49
CA GLU A 134 -4.04 -26.17 -2.86
C GLU A 134 -2.65 -25.69 -3.25
N HIS A 135 -1.75 -26.67 -3.34
CA HIS A 135 -0.63 -26.79 -4.26
C HIS A 135 0.21 -25.53 -4.51
N ARG A 136 1.23 -25.32 -3.68
CA ARG A 136 2.42 -24.58 -4.12
C ARG A 136 3.26 -25.51 -5.01
N VAL A 137 3.40 -25.12 -6.29
CA VAL A 137 4.18 -25.83 -7.31
C VAL A 137 5.66 -25.93 -6.89
N ALA A 138 6.21 -27.14 -6.94
CA ALA A 138 7.61 -27.45 -6.66
C ALA A 138 8.60 -26.72 -7.60
N PRO A 139 9.64 -26.07 -7.06
CA PRO A 139 10.83 -25.70 -7.81
C PRO A 139 11.62 -26.90 -8.32
N ARG A 140 11.72 -26.92 -9.65
CA ARG A 140 12.56 -27.83 -10.43
C ARG A 140 14.01 -27.33 -10.36
N CYS A 141 14.86 -27.94 -9.53
CA CYS A 141 16.27 -28.32 -9.81
C CYS A 141 17.12 -28.48 -8.53
N ASN A 142 17.57 -29.71 -8.29
CA ASN A 142 18.66 -30.02 -7.37
C ASN A 142 20.02 -29.74 -8.04
N GLY A 143 20.61 -28.58 -7.78
CA GLY A 143 21.89 -28.22 -8.39
C GLY A 143 22.44 -26.86 -7.98
N ALA A 144 22.49 -26.57 -6.67
CA ALA A 144 22.87 -25.24 -6.15
C ALA A 144 24.35 -24.84 -6.36
N LYS A 145 25.19 -25.68 -6.99
CA LYS A 145 26.65 -25.48 -6.98
C LYS A 145 27.31 -24.98 -8.27
N THR A 146 26.64 -24.80 -9.41
CA THR A 146 27.39 -24.50 -10.66
C THR A 146 26.83 -23.45 -11.64
N SER A 147 25.75 -22.71 -11.38
CA SER A 147 25.30 -21.66 -12.33
C SER A 147 24.56 -20.47 -11.73
N LEU A 148 24.95 -19.25 -12.12
CA LEU A 148 24.29 -17.96 -11.79
C LEU A 148 22.79 -17.96 -12.15
N LEU A 149 22.42 -18.60 -13.26
CA LEU A 149 21.02 -18.75 -13.68
C LEU A 149 20.20 -19.63 -12.73
N CYS A 150 20.81 -20.69 -12.18
CA CYS A 150 20.13 -21.56 -11.21
C CYS A 150 19.95 -20.85 -9.85
N ARG A 151 20.91 -19.99 -9.46
CA ARG A 151 20.80 -19.14 -8.27
C ARG A 151 19.67 -18.11 -8.40
N VAL A 152 19.53 -17.46 -9.57
CA VAL A 152 18.42 -16.53 -9.83
C VAL A 152 17.08 -17.25 -9.92
N ARG A 153 17.05 -18.48 -10.45
CA ARG A 153 15.81 -19.27 -10.54
C ARG A 153 15.31 -19.75 -9.18
N ASN A 154 16.20 -20.06 -8.26
CA ASN A 154 15.88 -20.47 -6.89
C ASN A 154 15.67 -19.30 -5.91
N MET A 155 15.83 -18.04 -6.35
CA MET A 155 15.49 -16.88 -5.53
C MET A 155 13.97 -16.74 -5.36
N ASN A 156 13.56 -16.35 -4.15
CA ASN A 156 12.17 -15.98 -3.85
C ASN A 156 11.64 -14.97 -4.88
N TYR A 157 10.40 -15.16 -5.32
CA TYR A 157 9.77 -14.38 -6.39
C TYR A 157 9.96 -12.86 -6.22
N THR A 158 9.88 -12.35 -4.99
CA THR A 158 10.04 -10.92 -4.69
C THR A 158 11.48 -10.44 -4.78
N ALA A 159 12.43 -11.17 -4.19
CA ALA A 159 13.85 -10.83 -4.31
C ALA A 159 14.28 -10.84 -5.79
N ARG A 160 13.78 -11.82 -6.55
CA ARG A 160 14.01 -11.91 -7.99
C ARG A 160 13.43 -10.71 -8.74
N THR A 161 12.20 -10.31 -8.39
CA THR A 161 11.57 -9.17 -9.08
C THR A 161 12.23 -7.83 -8.70
N MET A 162 12.59 -7.63 -7.43
CA MET A 162 13.36 -6.45 -7.00
C MET A 162 14.74 -6.40 -7.66
N LEU A 163 15.42 -7.54 -7.81
CA LEU A 163 16.69 -7.62 -8.55
C LEU A 163 16.51 -7.19 -10.00
N PHE A 164 15.48 -7.67 -10.71
CA PHE A 164 15.22 -7.26 -12.09
C PHE A 164 14.87 -5.78 -12.21
N ILE A 165 14.07 -5.23 -11.29
CA ILE A 165 13.78 -3.79 -11.24
C ILE A 165 15.08 -2.99 -11.02
N GLY A 166 15.94 -3.42 -10.10
CA GLY A 166 17.24 -2.79 -9.85
C GLY A 166 18.17 -2.81 -11.06
N ILE A 167 18.29 -3.96 -11.73
CA ILE A 167 19.07 -4.10 -12.97
C ILE A 167 18.51 -3.17 -14.05
N ALA A 168 17.19 -3.12 -14.22
CA ALA A 168 16.55 -2.24 -15.19
C ALA A 168 16.78 -0.75 -14.88
N MET A 169 16.78 -0.35 -13.60
CA MET A 169 17.10 1.03 -13.19
C MET A 169 18.56 1.39 -13.53
N VAL A 170 19.52 0.49 -13.27
CA VAL A 170 20.93 0.72 -13.63
C VAL A 170 21.10 0.80 -15.14
N ALA A 171 20.49 -0.13 -15.88
CA ALA A 171 20.53 -0.13 -17.34
C ALA A 171 19.93 1.16 -17.92
N GLN A 172 18.82 1.66 -17.35
CA GLN A 172 18.21 2.93 -17.73
C GLN A 172 19.18 4.11 -17.54
N VAL A 173 19.87 4.19 -16.39
CA VAL A 173 20.84 5.27 -16.14
C VAL A 173 22.00 5.20 -17.13
N LEU A 174 22.58 4.02 -17.34
CA LEU A 174 23.68 3.83 -18.28
C LEU A 174 23.27 4.17 -19.72
N LEU A 175 22.05 3.79 -20.12
CA LEU A 175 21.52 4.09 -21.44
C LEU A 175 21.31 5.60 -21.64
N THR A 176 20.72 6.28 -20.66
CA THR A 176 20.50 7.74 -20.70
C THR A 176 21.85 8.49 -20.78
N VAL A 177 22.81 8.13 -19.93
CA VAL A 177 24.15 8.76 -19.95
C VAL A 177 24.89 8.45 -21.25
N GLY A 178 24.84 7.20 -21.73
CA GLY A 178 25.48 6.80 -22.99
C GLY A 178 24.90 7.52 -24.20
N MET A 179 23.57 7.68 -24.26
CA MET A 179 22.91 8.43 -25.33
C MET A 179 23.25 9.92 -25.28
N TRP A 180 23.33 10.52 -24.10
CA TRP A 180 23.75 11.91 -23.93
C TRP A 180 25.16 12.16 -24.49
N PHE A 181 26.13 11.32 -24.11
CA PHE A 181 27.50 11.40 -24.65
C PHE A 181 27.57 11.16 -26.17
N ALA A 182 26.72 10.27 -26.70
CA ALA A 182 26.67 9.97 -28.12
C ALA A 182 26.02 11.09 -28.95
N CYS A 183 25.20 11.95 -28.34
CA CYS A 183 24.40 12.95 -29.03
C CYS A 183 25.16 14.28 -29.17
N LYS A 184 25.61 14.55 -30.40
CA LYS A 184 26.31 15.79 -30.77
C LYS A 184 25.47 17.08 -30.61
N LYS A 185 24.17 16.99 -30.32
CA LYS A 185 23.32 18.17 -30.01
C LYS A 185 23.72 18.85 -28.70
N TYR A 186 24.09 18.07 -27.69
CA TYR A 186 24.50 18.59 -26.38
C TYR A 186 25.98 18.97 -26.35
N HIS A 187 26.77 18.38 -27.26
CA HIS A 187 28.21 18.53 -27.32
C HIS A 187 28.66 18.86 -28.76
N PRO A 188 28.79 20.14 -29.15
CA PRO A 188 29.11 20.49 -30.54
C PRO A 188 30.49 19.96 -30.98
N THR A 189 31.39 19.66 -30.05
CA THR A 189 32.76 19.21 -30.30
C THR A 189 32.90 17.70 -30.52
N TYR A 190 32.01 16.86 -29.99
CA TYR A 190 32.12 15.39 -30.09
C TYR A 190 30.75 14.70 -30.12
N GLY A 191 30.71 13.44 -30.57
CA GLY A 191 29.48 12.66 -30.69
C GLY A 191 29.32 12.05 -32.09
N LEU A 192 28.23 11.33 -32.29
CA LEU A 192 27.97 10.63 -33.55
C LEU A 192 27.65 11.61 -34.69
N PRO A 193 28.28 11.49 -35.86
CA PRO A 193 27.91 12.28 -37.04
C PRO A 193 26.44 12.05 -37.42
N GLY A 194 25.72 13.12 -37.77
CA GLY A 194 24.29 13.05 -38.13
C GLY A 194 23.31 13.29 -36.97
N THR A 195 23.82 13.42 -35.73
CA THR A 195 23.02 13.81 -34.56
C THR A 195 23.22 15.28 -34.20
N GLN A 196 23.66 16.13 -35.14
CA GLN A 196 23.76 17.58 -34.88
C GLN A 196 22.38 18.23 -35.02
N ILE A 197 22.25 19.46 -34.54
CA ILE A 197 21.08 20.31 -34.78
C ILE A 197 21.04 20.64 -36.27
N LYS A 198 19.87 20.50 -36.92
CA LYS A 198 19.72 20.62 -38.38
C LYS A 198 19.06 21.92 -38.82
N GLY A 199 18.27 22.56 -37.95
CA GLY A 199 17.57 23.81 -38.27
C GLY A 199 18.49 24.99 -38.60
N ASP A 200 18.12 25.75 -39.63
CA ASP A 200 18.84 26.95 -40.06
C ASP A 200 18.40 28.18 -39.25
N THR A 201 17.14 28.19 -38.78
CA THR A 201 16.59 29.29 -37.96
C THR A 201 16.61 28.97 -36.46
N LEU A 202 16.73 30.00 -35.62
CA LEU A 202 16.73 29.84 -34.14
C LEU A 202 15.50 29.06 -33.60
N PRO A 203 14.25 29.30 -34.09
CA PRO A 203 13.08 28.54 -33.66
C PRO A 203 13.14 27.05 -34.09
N GLU A 204 13.66 26.76 -35.29
CA GLU A 204 13.85 25.38 -35.75
C GLU A 204 14.93 24.67 -34.94
N GLN A 205 16.04 25.36 -34.62
CA GLN A 205 17.09 24.83 -33.75
C GLN A 205 16.54 24.50 -32.34
N LEU A 206 15.67 25.35 -31.80
CA LEU A 206 15.02 25.12 -30.51
C LEU A 206 14.06 23.92 -30.56
N ALA A 207 13.31 23.76 -31.64
CA ALA A 207 12.43 22.62 -31.85
C ALA A 207 13.24 21.31 -32.02
N ASP A 208 14.36 21.35 -32.75
CA ASP A 208 15.29 20.23 -32.93
C ASP A 208 16.00 19.83 -31.62
N LEU A 209 16.26 20.79 -30.72
CA LEU A 209 16.86 20.50 -29.42
C LEU A 209 15.89 19.74 -28.50
N GLY A 210 14.59 20.06 -28.58
CA GLY A 210 13.55 19.40 -27.80
C GLY A 210 13.01 18.09 -28.40
N ARG A 211 13.45 17.70 -29.62
CA ARG A 211 12.94 16.54 -30.35
C ARG A 211 14.07 15.68 -30.90
N GLY A 212 14.00 14.37 -30.71
CA GLY A 212 14.97 13.48 -31.35
C GLY A 212 14.94 12.05 -30.86
N TRP A 213 15.81 11.24 -31.46
CA TRP A 213 15.94 9.82 -31.16
C TRP A 213 16.53 9.57 -29.77
N GLU A 214 17.28 10.53 -29.22
CA GLU A 214 17.88 10.49 -27.89
C GLU A 214 16.84 10.37 -26.77
N TRP A 215 15.59 10.79 -27.03
CA TRP A 215 14.46 10.69 -26.11
C TRP A 215 13.76 9.32 -26.18
N TRP A 216 14.09 8.49 -27.18
CA TRP A 216 13.39 7.24 -27.46
C TRP A 216 13.39 6.27 -26.27
N PRO A 217 14.51 6.01 -25.56
CA PRO A 217 14.46 5.11 -24.41
C PRO A 217 13.48 5.56 -23.35
N SER A 218 13.50 6.85 -23.02
CA SER A 218 12.62 7.44 -22.01
C SER A 218 11.15 7.35 -22.43
N VAL A 219 10.83 7.75 -23.66
CA VAL A 219 9.45 7.77 -24.17
C VAL A 219 8.91 6.35 -24.40
N LEU A 220 9.68 5.46 -25.04
CA LEU A 220 9.26 4.09 -25.30
C LEU A 220 8.98 3.36 -23.99
N TRP A 221 9.86 3.52 -23.00
CA TRP A 221 9.68 2.88 -21.70
C TRP A 221 8.41 3.40 -21.01
N GLN A 222 8.14 4.70 -21.07
CA GLN A 222 6.89 5.27 -20.57
C GLN A 222 5.65 4.66 -21.24
N VAL A 223 5.67 4.47 -22.56
CA VAL A 223 4.57 3.82 -23.28
C VAL A 223 4.37 2.38 -22.79
N VAL A 224 5.45 1.60 -22.68
CA VAL A 224 5.40 0.23 -22.15
C VAL A 224 4.78 0.22 -20.75
N TRP A 225 5.17 1.13 -19.87
CA TRP A 225 4.57 1.21 -18.53
C TRP A 225 3.10 1.56 -18.57
N THR A 226 2.73 2.62 -19.30
CA THR A 226 1.38 3.18 -19.26
C THR A 226 0.37 2.35 -20.02
N TRP A 227 0.78 1.67 -21.10
CA TRP A 227 -0.15 0.96 -21.99
C TRP A 227 -0.04 -0.56 -21.93
N ILE A 228 1.00 -1.12 -21.28
CA ILE A 228 1.12 -2.58 -21.09
C ILE A 228 1.05 -2.92 -19.60
N VAL A 229 1.93 -2.33 -18.79
CA VAL A 229 2.04 -2.70 -17.36
C VAL A 229 0.88 -2.16 -16.53
N ALA A 230 0.49 -0.89 -16.72
CA ALA A 230 -0.59 -0.27 -15.98
C ALA A 230 -1.94 -0.99 -16.18
N PRO A 231 -2.37 -1.35 -17.42
CA PRO A 231 -3.56 -2.18 -17.62
C PRO A 231 -3.46 -3.55 -16.94
N TYR A 232 -2.30 -4.20 -16.99
CA TYR A 232 -2.08 -5.46 -16.27
C TYR A 232 -2.25 -5.29 -14.75
N LEU A 233 -1.70 -4.23 -14.16
CA LEU A 233 -1.85 -3.93 -12.74
C LEU A 233 -3.30 -3.58 -12.36
N ILE A 234 -4.00 -2.81 -13.18
CA ILE A 234 -5.43 -2.52 -13.00
C ILE A 234 -6.21 -3.84 -12.99
N TRP A 235 -5.99 -4.71 -13.98
CA TRP A 235 -6.67 -6.01 -14.07
C TRP A 235 -6.39 -6.88 -12.84
N ARG A 236 -5.13 -6.97 -12.40
CA ARG A 236 -4.75 -7.72 -11.19
C ARG A 236 -5.34 -7.13 -9.90
N ALA A 237 -5.41 -5.80 -9.80
CA ALA A 237 -5.94 -5.10 -8.65
C ALA A 237 -7.48 -5.05 -8.61
N TRP A 238 -8.16 -5.23 -9.76
CA TRP A 238 -9.60 -5.03 -9.89
C TRP A 238 -10.43 -5.88 -8.91
N GLY A 239 -10.03 -7.14 -8.73
CA GLY A 239 -10.71 -8.09 -7.85
C GLY A 239 -10.37 -7.96 -6.37
N ILE A 240 -9.44 -7.08 -5.99
CA ILE A 240 -9.04 -6.89 -4.58
C ILE A 240 -9.97 -5.84 -3.97
N ARG A 241 -10.50 -6.07 -2.78
CA ARG A 241 -11.37 -5.10 -2.10
C ARG A 241 -10.73 -4.70 -0.79
N ASP A 242 -9.71 -3.85 -0.83
CA ASP A 242 -9.01 -3.45 0.38
C ASP A 242 -9.71 -2.29 1.11
N THR A 243 -9.55 -2.25 2.43
CA THR A 243 -10.05 -1.17 3.30
C THR A 243 -9.05 -0.03 3.47
N MET A 244 -7.85 -0.17 2.91
CA MET A 244 -6.71 0.71 3.16
C MET A 244 -6.45 1.71 2.02
N GLY A 245 -7.30 1.75 0.99
CA GLY A 245 -7.19 2.62 -0.17
C GLY A 245 -6.07 2.29 -1.17
N TRP A 246 -5.39 1.15 -1.03
CA TRP A 246 -4.24 0.76 -1.86
C TRP A 246 -4.66 0.37 -3.29
N ARG A 247 -5.80 -0.31 -3.47
CA ARG A 247 -6.36 -0.52 -4.82
C ARG A 247 -6.71 0.80 -5.48
N THR A 248 -7.41 1.68 -4.77
CA THR A 248 -7.84 2.97 -5.31
C THR A 248 -6.63 3.80 -5.72
N GLN A 249 -5.59 3.85 -4.88
CA GLN A 249 -4.31 4.46 -5.20
C GLN A 249 -3.71 3.86 -6.48
N THR A 250 -3.58 2.53 -6.55
CA THR A 250 -2.97 1.85 -7.70
C THR A 250 -3.73 2.15 -9.01
N ILE A 251 -5.05 2.01 -8.98
CA ILE A 251 -5.90 2.24 -10.16
C ILE A 251 -5.86 3.72 -10.57
N ALA A 252 -6.02 4.65 -9.62
CA ALA A 252 -6.02 6.08 -9.91
C ALA A 252 -4.68 6.55 -10.49
N CYS A 253 -3.55 6.12 -9.93
CA CYS A 253 -2.22 6.40 -10.47
C CYS A 253 -2.05 5.81 -11.88
N CYS A 254 -2.47 4.57 -12.11
CA CYS A 254 -2.39 3.96 -13.44
C CYS A 254 -3.21 4.74 -14.48
N LEU A 255 -4.45 5.12 -14.15
CA LEU A 255 -5.31 5.91 -15.03
C LEU A 255 -4.77 7.31 -15.28
N ALA A 256 -4.26 7.96 -14.23
CA ALA A 256 -3.68 9.30 -14.31
C ALA A 256 -2.48 9.36 -15.25
N ASN A 257 -1.73 8.28 -15.42
CA ASN A 257 -0.61 8.26 -16.34
C ASN A 257 -0.98 8.01 -17.82
N LEU A 258 -2.19 7.53 -18.14
CA LEU A 258 -2.55 7.18 -19.51
C LEU A 258 -2.46 8.36 -20.49
N HIS A 259 -2.80 9.55 -20.03
CA HIS A 259 -2.76 10.76 -20.87
C HIS A 259 -1.36 11.37 -20.99
N ALA A 260 -0.42 11.05 -20.09
CA ALA A 260 0.85 11.76 -19.93
C ALA A 260 1.69 11.72 -21.21
N THR A 261 2.01 10.53 -21.72
CA THR A 261 2.84 10.37 -22.92
C THR A 261 2.13 10.83 -24.20
N PRO A 262 0.84 10.48 -24.46
CA PRO A 262 0.13 11.01 -25.62
C PRO A 262 0.08 12.54 -25.65
N MET A 263 -0.27 13.18 -24.53
CA MET A 263 -0.36 14.64 -24.46
C MET A 263 1.01 15.31 -24.57
N PHE A 264 2.05 14.72 -24.00
CA PHE A 264 3.42 15.17 -24.21
C PHE A 264 3.80 15.17 -25.69
N LEU A 265 3.53 14.06 -26.41
CA LEU A 265 3.83 13.96 -27.84
C LEU A 265 3.00 14.96 -28.67
N ILE A 266 1.71 15.07 -28.39
CA ILE A 266 0.81 16.04 -29.03
C ILE A 266 1.36 17.46 -28.84
N ALA A 267 1.65 17.87 -27.61
CA ALA A 267 2.16 19.21 -27.32
C ALA A 267 3.57 19.44 -27.91
N SER A 268 4.36 18.38 -28.09
CA SER A 268 5.72 18.47 -28.62
C SER A 268 5.75 18.56 -30.15
N TYR A 269 4.81 17.94 -30.87
CA TYR A 269 4.84 17.83 -32.33
C TYR A 269 3.75 18.63 -33.07
N LEU A 270 2.63 18.98 -32.44
CA LEU A 270 1.55 19.72 -33.11
C LEU A 270 1.75 21.25 -32.98
N PRO A 271 1.86 21.99 -34.10
CA PRO A 271 2.04 23.45 -34.07
C PRO A 271 0.91 24.22 -33.38
N ALA A 272 -0.30 23.66 -33.37
CA ALA A 272 -1.46 24.26 -32.70
C ALA A 272 -1.24 24.49 -31.19
N PHE A 273 -0.34 23.71 -30.56
CA PHE A 273 -0.01 23.83 -29.14
C PHE A 273 1.05 24.89 -28.84
N GLU A 274 1.69 25.50 -29.84
CA GLU A 274 2.75 26.51 -29.61
C GLU A 274 2.28 27.67 -28.74
N LYS A 275 1.04 28.14 -28.95
CA LYS A 275 0.44 29.22 -28.13
C LYS A 275 0.29 28.83 -26.65
N VAL A 276 0.03 27.55 -26.39
CA VAL A 276 -0.10 27.00 -25.04
C VAL A 276 1.28 26.76 -24.43
N ASN A 277 2.22 26.24 -25.22
CA ASN A 277 3.58 25.89 -24.81
C ASN A 277 4.39 27.07 -24.28
N VAL A 278 4.02 28.31 -24.63
CA VAL A 278 4.60 29.53 -24.05
C VAL A 278 4.40 29.59 -22.53
N TYR A 279 3.22 29.17 -22.04
CA TYR A 279 2.85 29.23 -20.62
C TYR A 279 2.86 27.86 -19.94
N PHE A 280 2.66 26.79 -20.71
CA PHE A 280 2.52 25.42 -20.22
C PHE A 280 3.36 24.50 -21.10
N ALA A 281 4.62 24.28 -20.70
CA ALA A 281 5.57 23.50 -21.47
C ALA A 281 5.05 22.07 -21.77
N PRO A 282 5.41 21.43 -22.89
CA PRO A 282 4.93 20.10 -23.25
C PRO A 282 5.12 19.04 -22.15
N SER A 283 6.20 19.12 -21.39
CA SER A 283 6.49 18.21 -20.28
C SER A 283 5.45 18.32 -19.14
N GLN A 284 4.79 19.47 -18.95
CA GLN A 284 3.81 19.69 -17.87
C GLN A 284 2.63 18.71 -17.92
N TRP A 285 2.29 18.15 -19.09
CA TRP A 285 1.29 17.08 -19.21
C TRP A 285 1.69 15.80 -18.45
N ILE A 286 2.99 15.50 -18.37
CA ILE A 286 3.52 14.43 -17.53
C ILE A 286 3.49 14.84 -16.05
N HIS A 287 3.70 16.12 -15.76
CA HIS A 287 3.76 16.62 -14.39
C HIS A 287 2.38 16.64 -13.73
N LEU A 288 1.32 16.81 -14.52
CA LEU A 288 -0.05 16.64 -14.07
C LEU A 288 -0.29 15.23 -13.52
N SER A 289 0.24 14.20 -14.17
CA SER A 289 0.11 12.83 -13.68
C SER A 289 0.94 12.59 -12.41
N ILE A 290 2.13 13.20 -12.31
CA ILE A 290 2.95 13.17 -11.08
C ILE A 290 2.21 13.79 -9.88
N MET A 291 1.55 14.93 -10.09
CA MET A 291 0.75 15.56 -9.03
C MET A 291 -0.35 14.61 -8.53
N ILE A 292 -1.00 13.86 -9.43
CA ILE A 292 -1.99 12.84 -9.05
C ILE A 292 -1.32 11.67 -8.30
N PHE A 293 -0.12 11.26 -8.68
CA PHE A 293 0.65 10.26 -7.93
C PHE A 293 0.88 10.72 -6.49
N GLU A 294 1.34 11.95 -6.30
CA GLU A 294 1.58 12.53 -4.98
C GLU A 294 0.30 12.55 -4.15
N ILE A 295 -0.84 12.92 -4.75
CA ILE A 295 -2.13 12.91 -4.06
C ILE A 295 -2.47 11.52 -3.53
N PHE A 296 -2.44 10.52 -4.40
CA PHE A 296 -2.87 9.17 -4.02
C PHE A 296 -1.85 8.40 -3.20
N THR A 297 -0.56 8.71 -3.32
CA THR A 297 0.50 8.00 -2.58
C THR A 297 0.80 8.61 -1.22
N VAL A 298 0.57 9.91 -1.04
CA VAL A 298 0.86 10.63 0.22
C VAL A 298 -0.43 10.90 0.99
N PHE A 299 -1.43 11.56 0.39
CA PHE A 299 -2.61 11.99 1.16
C PHE A 299 -3.60 10.87 1.47
N VAL A 300 -3.70 9.83 0.64
CA VAL A 300 -4.53 8.65 0.97
C VAL A 300 -4.04 7.97 2.27
N PRO A 301 -2.76 7.58 2.42
CA PRO A 301 -2.30 7.01 3.69
C PRO A 301 -2.45 7.98 4.89
N VAL A 302 -2.28 9.29 4.69
CA VAL A 302 -2.57 10.29 5.76
C VAL A 302 -4.04 10.21 6.18
N PHE A 303 -4.96 10.24 5.21
CA PHE A 303 -6.39 10.14 5.46
C PHE A 303 -6.77 8.84 6.14
N GLU A 304 -6.18 7.71 5.74
CA GLU A 304 -6.41 6.41 6.37
C GLU A 304 -5.99 6.41 7.84
N VAL A 305 -4.82 6.96 8.18
CA VAL A 305 -4.39 7.06 9.59
C VAL A 305 -5.33 7.93 10.41
N MET A 306 -5.75 9.07 9.87
CA MET A 306 -6.72 9.94 10.55
C MET A 306 -8.07 9.23 10.74
N SER A 307 -8.55 8.54 9.72
CA SER A 307 -9.79 7.75 9.76
C SER A 307 -9.72 6.65 10.83
N MET A 308 -8.60 5.94 10.92
CA MET A 308 -8.36 4.93 11.96
C MET A 308 -8.43 5.53 13.36
N TRP A 309 -7.82 6.69 13.59
CA TRP A 309 -7.88 7.36 14.90
C TRP A 309 -9.30 7.75 15.28
N PHE A 310 -10.08 8.30 14.34
CA PHE A 310 -11.47 8.62 14.58
C PHE A 310 -12.28 7.35 14.92
N MET A 311 -12.05 6.26 14.20
CA MET A 311 -12.74 4.98 14.46
C MET A 311 -12.35 4.40 15.82
N GLN A 312 -11.06 4.39 16.16
CA GLN A 312 -10.58 3.89 17.44
C GLN A 312 -11.15 4.71 18.61
N ARG A 313 -11.23 6.04 18.45
CA ARG A 313 -11.85 6.92 19.45
C ARG A 313 -13.34 6.58 19.65
N ARG A 314 -14.08 6.31 18.58
CA ARG A 314 -15.50 5.89 18.66
C ARG A 314 -15.66 4.56 19.37
N VAL A 315 -14.85 3.56 19.03
CA VAL A 315 -14.88 2.22 19.66
C VAL A 315 -14.59 2.31 21.15
N ASN A 316 -13.55 3.05 21.53
CA ASN A 316 -13.18 3.24 22.93
C ASN A 316 -14.29 3.95 23.72
N GLN A 317 -14.97 4.94 23.11
CA GLN A 317 -16.12 5.59 23.72
C GLN A 317 -17.31 4.65 23.88
N SER A 318 -17.62 3.81 22.89
CA SER A 318 -18.71 2.83 22.99
C SER A 318 -18.43 1.77 24.07
N ASN A 319 -17.21 1.24 24.11
CA ASN A 319 -16.79 0.30 25.16
C ASN A 319 -16.88 0.92 26.55
N ALA A 320 -16.40 2.16 26.75
CA ALA A 320 -16.50 2.84 28.05
C ALA A 320 -17.96 3.07 28.50
N LYS A 321 -18.85 3.44 27.56
CA LYS A 321 -20.29 3.54 27.84
C LYS A 321 -20.89 2.19 28.25
N TRP A 322 -20.45 1.11 27.63
CA TRP A 322 -20.91 -0.23 27.98
C TRP A 322 -20.35 -0.70 29.34
N ASP A 323 -19.07 -0.46 29.63
CA ASP A 323 -18.46 -0.80 30.93
C ASP A 323 -19.19 -0.09 32.06
N THR A 324 -19.46 1.21 31.91
CA THR A 324 -20.28 1.97 32.88
C THR A 324 -21.71 1.42 33.00
N ALA A 325 -22.41 1.17 31.89
CA ALA A 325 -23.77 0.61 31.93
C ALA A 325 -23.83 -0.80 32.58
N SER A 326 -22.82 -1.64 32.36
CA SER A 326 -22.71 -2.96 32.99
C SER A 326 -22.43 -2.86 34.50
N GLN A 327 -21.64 -1.88 34.94
CA GLN A 327 -21.40 -1.60 36.36
C GLN A 327 -22.66 -1.06 37.05
N PHE A 328 -23.42 -0.17 36.40
CA PHE A 328 -24.73 0.29 36.91
C PHE A 328 -25.76 -0.84 36.99
N SER A 329 -25.74 -1.76 36.02
CA SER A 329 -26.60 -2.96 36.02
C SER A 329 -26.20 -3.95 37.12
N SER A 330 -24.92 -4.02 37.49
CA SER A 330 -24.40 -4.88 38.57
C SER A 330 -24.62 -4.27 39.96
N ALA A 331 -24.58 -2.95 40.10
CA ALA A 331 -24.88 -2.24 41.34
C ALA A 331 -26.38 -2.25 41.68
N SER A 332 -27.25 -2.52 40.70
CA SER A 332 -28.71 -2.61 40.88
C SER A 332 -29.20 -4.03 41.23
N GLN A 333 -28.30 -5.03 41.34
CA GLN A 333 -28.65 -6.42 41.64
C GLN A 333 -28.74 -6.78 43.13
N SER A 334 -28.84 -5.81 44.04
CA SER A 334 -29.08 -6.08 45.46
C SER A 334 -30.52 -5.80 45.93
N PHE A 335 -31.50 -5.71 45.04
CA PHE A 335 -32.90 -5.73 45.47
C PHE A 335 -33.83 -6.37 44.44
N THR A 336 -34.64 -7.31 44.92
CA THR A 336 -35.77 -7.99 44.26
C THR A 336 -35.46 -9.21 43.38
N LEU A 337 -35.56 -10.36 44.06
CA LEU A 337 -35.85 -11.68 43.53
C LEU A 337 -37.17 -11.66 42.71
N MET A 338 -37.18 -12.37 41.59
CA MET A 338 -38.34 -12.72 40.72
C MET A 338 -38.71 -11.72 39.62
N GLY A 339 -38.18 -11.94 38.40
CA GLY A 339 -38.63 -11.25 37.19
C GLY A 339 -37.94 -11.74 35.92
N LYS A 340 -38.56 -12.72 35.24
CA LYS A 340 -38.34 -13.21 33.86
C LYS A 340 -37.04 -12.78 33.15
N VAL A 341 -36.10 -13.74 33.06
CA VAL A 341 -35.13 -13.82 31.96
C VAL A 341 -35.91 -14.01 30.65
N SER A 342 -36.04 -12.95 29.86
CA SER A 342 -36.48 -13.06 28.47
C SER A 342 -35.26 -13.00 27.56
N THR A 343 -34.79 -14.18 27.17
CA THR A 343 -34.08 -14.45 25.93
C THR A 343 -34.90 -13.93 24.76
N GLN A 344 -34.60 -12.73 24.27
CA GLN A 344 -35.17 -12.24 23.01
C GLN A 344 -34.33 -12.75 21.84
N SER A 345 -34.84 -13.82 21.25
CA SER A 345 -34.44 -14.39 19.97
C SER A 345 -34.48 -13.31 18.87
N LEU A 346 -33.34 -13.14 18.20
CA LEU A 346 -33.18 -12.44 16.93
C LEU A 346 -33.89 -13.19 15.80
N TYR A 347 -35.22 -13.23 15.80
CA TYR A 347 -36.05 -13.55 14.62
C TYR A 347 -37.52 -13.30 15.00
N GLU A 348 -38.09 -12.14 14.62
CA GLU A 348 -39.37 -12.04 13.92
C GLU A 348 -39.91 -10.60 13.77
N LYS A 349 -40.62 -10.44 12.64
CA LYS A 349 -41.59 -9.41 12.25
C LYS A 349 -41.09 -8.10 11.64
N GLY A 350 -41.32 -8.03 10.32
CA GLY A 350 -41.20 -6.86 9.47
C GLY A 350 -42.10 -5.70 9.88
N ARG A 351 -41.47 -4.69 10.48
CA ARG A 351 -41.84 -3.29 10.30
C ARG A 351 -40.63 -2.59 9.65
N PRO A 352 -40.84 -1.60 8.77
CA PRO A 352 -39.74 -0.81 8.25
C PRO A 352 -39.15 -0.01 9.42
N LEU A 353 -38.06 -0.53 9.99
CA LEU A 353 -37.29 0.17 11.00
C LEU A 353 -36.49 1.25 10.27
N ASP A 354 -36.68 2.51 10.64
CA ASP A 354 -35.93 3.61 10.05
C ASP A 354 -34.49 3.59 10.62
N TYR A 355 -33.56 2.99 9.87
CA TYR A 355 -32.17 2.65 10.25
C TYR A 355 -31.20 3.85 10.22
N LEU A 356 -31.69 5.02 10.62
CA LEU A 356 -30.89 6.22 10.88
C LEU A 356 -30.16 6.19 12.23
N ASP A 357 -30.36 5.14 13.03
CA ASP A 357 -29.94 5.12 14.42
C ASP A 357 -28.47 4.74 14.59
N GLU A 358 -27.67 5.75 14.95
CA GLU A 358 -26.26 5.64 15.34
C GLU A 358 -26.10 4.72 16.59
N GLU A 359 -27.17 4.55 17.38
CA GLU A 359 -27.21 3.75 18.60
C GLU A 359 -27.05 2.23 18.34
N LEU A 360 -27.58 1.70 17.22
CA LEU A 360 -27.41 0.28 16.88
C LEU A 360 -25.99 -0.02 16.35
N GLY A 361 -25.36 0.97 15.71
CA GLY A 361 -23.95 0.89 15.33
C GLY A 361 -23.05 0.83 16.56
N ASP A 362 -23.31 1.68 17.55
CA ASP A 362 -22.56 1.71 18.80
C ASP A 362 -22.70 0.40 19.60
N ARG A 363 -23.91 -0.21 19.63
CA ARG A 363 -24.13 -1.52 20.29
C ARG A 363 -23.33 -2.67 19.67
N LEU A 364 -23.08 -2.63 18.36
CA LEU A 364 -22.28 -3.65 17.66
C LEU A 364 -20.78 -3.45 17.81
N LEU A 365 -20.29 -2.26 18.20
CA LEU A 365 -18.87 -1.96 18.40
C LEU A 365 -18.34 -2.37 19.78
N THR A 366 -18.90 -3.44 20.36
CA THR A 366 -18.59 -3.92 21.71
C THR A 366 -17.81 -5.23 21.72
N MET A 367 -17.04 -5.48 22.79
CA MET A 367 -16.27 -6.73 22.96
C MET A 367 -17.18 -7.97 22.95
N THR A 368 -18.38 -7.88 23.52
CA THR A 368 -19.35 -8.99 23.58
C THR A 368 -19.85 -9.40 22.20
N ALA A 369 -20.11 -8.43 21.32
CA ALA A 369 -20.52 -8.70 19.95
C ALA A 369 -19.39 -9.41 19.17
N LEU A 370 -18.13 -9.00 19.39
CA LEU A 370 -16.97 -9.67 18.80
C LEU A 370 -16.83 -11.10 19.32
N ASP A 371 -16.90 -11.32 20.63
CA ASP A 371 -16.79 -12.65 21.25
C ASP A 371 -17.89 -13.61 20.75
N HIS A 372 -19.12 -13.10 20.59
CA HIS A 372 -20.22 -13.87 20.02
C HIS A 372 -19.92 -14.32 18.58
N VAL A 373 -19.41 -13.43 17.72
CA VAL A 373 -19.05 -13.79 16.34
C VAL A 373 -17.89 -14.78 16.31
N LEU A 374 -16.86 -14.58 17.14
CA LEU A 374 -15.72 -15.49 17.21
C LEU A 374 -16.12 -16.90 17.67
N LYS A 375 -17.13 -17.01 18.55
CA LYS A 375 -17.61 -18.29 19.08
C LYS A 375 -18.57 -19.00 18.13
N ASP A 376 -19.51 -18.27 17.53
CA ASP A 376 -20.60 -18.88 16.76
C ASP A 376 -20.23 -19.10 15.30
N ASN A 377 -19.69 -18.08 14.63
CA ASN A 377 -19.33 -18.17 13.21
C ASN A 377 -18.22 -17.17 12.84
N PRO A 378 -16.93 -17.52 13.08
CA PRO A 378 -15.81 -16.64 12.77
C PRO A 378 -15.53 -16.51 11.26
N GLY A 379 -16.09 -17.38 10.42
CA GLY A 379 -15.77 -17.48 8.99
C GLY A 379 -15.88 -16.17 8.21
N PRO A 380 -17.01 -15.44 8.27
CA PRO A 380 -17.16 -14.16 7.57
C PRO A 380 -16.18 -13.07 8.05
N LEU A 381 -15.85 -13.07 9.35
CA LEU A 381 -14.87 -12.13 9.91
C LEU A 381 -13.45 -12.48 9.46
N GLN A 382 -13.12 -13.78 9.40
CA GLN A 382 -11.83 -14.29 8.91
C GLN A 382 -11.63 -14.03 7.42
N GLU A 383 -12.67 -14.22 6.59
CA GLU A 383 -12.61 -13.89 5.18
C GLU A 383 -12.45 -12.37 4.98
N PHE A 384 -13.18 -11.57 5.76
CA PHE A 384 -13.03 -10.12 5.72
C PHE A 384 -11.61 -9.67 6.10
N SER A 385 -11.09 -10.17 7.22
CA SER A 385 -9.76 -9.81 7.70
C SER A 385 -8.67 -10.23 6.72
N ALA A 386 -8.76 -11.41 6.12
CA ALA A 386 -7.82 -11.89 5.11
C ALA A 386 -7.89 -11.11 3.78
N LEU A 387 -9.08 -10.92 3.21
CA LEU A 387 -9.24 -10.42 1.84
C LEU A 387 -9.35 -8.89 1.73
N ASN A 388 -9.77 -8.22 2.80
CA ASN A 388 -10.06 -6.79 2.77
C ASN A 388 -9.15 -5.99 3.70
N ASP A 389 -8.93 -6.46 4.94
CA ASP A 389 -8.17 -5.72 5.95
C ASP A 389 -6.68 -6.13 6.03
N PHE A 390 -6.31 -7.24 5.37
CA PHE A 390 -4.98 -7.86 5.40
C PHE A 390 -4.45 -8.14 6.81
N SER A 391 -5.35 -8.56 7.69
CA SER A 391 -5.13 -8.86 9.11
C SER A 391 -5.64 -10.27 9.49
N GLY A 392 -5.66 -11.17 8.50
CA GLY A 392 -6.20 -12.52 8.60
C GLY A 392 -5.54 -13.36 9.68
N GLU A 393 -4.25 -13.13 9.92
CA GLU A 393 -3.46 -13.82 10.94
C GLU A 393 -4.05 -13.68 12.35
N ASN A 394 -4.63 -12.51 12.67
CA ASN A 394 -5.18 -12.26 14.00
C ASN A 394 -6.42 -13.11 14.28
N VAL A 395 -7.35 -13.16 13.33
CA VAL A 395 -8.59 -13.95 13.47
C VAL A 395 -8.27 -15.44 13.39
N ALA A 396 -7.38 -15.84 12.47
CA ALA A 396 -6.95 -17.23 12.33
C ALA A 396 -6.28 -17.75 13.61
N PHE A 397 -5.41 -16.96 14.25
CA PHE A 397 -4.82 -17.29 15.55
C PHE A 397 -5.89 -17.48 16.63
N LEU A 398 -6.85 -16.56 16.76
CA LEU A 398 -7.92 -16.66 17.75
C LEU A 398 -8.76 -17.92 17.58
N THR A 399 -9.10 -18.27 16.33
CA THR A 399 -9.84 -19.51 16.03
C THR A 399 -8.99 -20.75 16.30
N ARG A 400 -7.69 -20.73 15.98
CA ARG A 400 -6.78 -21.87 16.22
C ARG A 400 -6.55 -22.13 17.71
N VAL A 401 -6.35 -21.08 18.50
CA VAL A 401 -6.22 -21.17 19.97
C VAL A 401 -7.53 -21.62 20.61
N ALA A 402 -8.67 -21.12 20.15
CA ALA A 402 -9.97 -21.57 20.65
C ALA A 402 -10.16 -23.08 20.40
N LYS A 403 -9.87 -23.56 19.19
CA LYS A 403 -9.93 -24.99 18.84
C LYS A 403 -9.00 -25.83 19.72
N TRP A 404 -7.76 -25.40 19.89
CA TRP A 404 -6.77 -26.07 20.74
C TRP A 404 -7.19 -26.12 22.22
N LYS A 405 -7.78 -25.05 22.75
CA LYS A 405 -8.34 -25.05 24.12
C LYS A 405 -9.52 -25.99 24.25
N THR A 406 -10.38 -26.10 23.24
CA THR A 406 -11.51 -27.03 23.27
C THR A 406 -11.10 -28.50 23.11
N SER A 407 -9.97 -28.77 22.44
CA SER A 407 -9.39 -30.12 22.35
C SER A 407 -8.51 -30.48 23.55
N TRP A 408 -8.34 -29.59 24.52
CA TRP A 408 -7.50 -29.82 25.68
C TRP A 408 -8.11 -30.88 26.62
N PRO A 409 -7.42 -32.02 26.88
CA PRO A 409 -7.93 -33.06 27.77
C PRO A 409 -8.01 -32.60 29.24
N LEU A 410 -8.98 -33.09 30.01
CA LEU A 410 -9.17 -32.76 31.43
C LEU A 410 -7.91 -33.03 32.30
N MET A 411 -7.15 -34.08 31.99
CA MET A 411 -5.90 -34.45 32.67
C MET A 411 -4.93 -35.07 31.65
N PRO A 412 -4.13 -34.27 30.92
CA PRO A 412 -3.24 -34.81 29.90
C PRO A 412 -2.07 -35.55 30.55
N ALA A 413 -1.96 -36.86 30.26
CA ALA A 413 -0.89 -37.72 30.75
C ALA A 413 -0.08 -38.34 29.59
N GLY A 414 1.22 -38.51 29.79
CA GLY A 414 2.11 -39.17 28.82
C GLY A 414 2.07 -38.53 27.42
N GLU A 415 1.78 -39.33 26.40
CA GLU A 415 1.74 -38.90 24.99
C GLU A 415 0.68 -37.81 24.71
N GLN A 416 -0.43 -37.78 25.44
CA GLN A 416 -1.46 -36.74 25.25
C GLN A 416 -0.93 -35.34 25.60
N LYS A 417 -0.06 -35.23 26.61
CA LYS A 417 0.57 -33.96 26.97
C LYS A 417 1.53 -33.50 25.88
N LEU A 418 2.23 -34.43 25.22
CA LEU A 418 3.09 -34.14 24.08
C LEU A 418 2.29 -33.74 22.83
N ASP A 419 1.16 -34.39 22.56
CA ASP A 419 0.32 -34.02 21.41
C ASP A 419 -0.27 -32.61 21.57
N VAL A 420 -0.77 -32.27 22.77
CA VAL A 420 -1.26 -30.93 23.09
C VAL A 420 -0.14 -29.88 23.02
N TYR A 421 1.07 -30.23 23.45
CA TYR A 421 2.24 -29.38 23.33
C TYR A 421 2.66 -29.19 21.87
N ASN A 422 2.65 -30.24 21.05
CA ASN A 422 2.96 -30.16 19.61
C ASN A 422 1.95 -29.28 18.87
N GLU A 423 0.66 -29.36 19.21
CA GLU A 423 -0.35 -28.46 18.64
C GLU A 423 -0.12 -27.00 19.06
N ALA A 424 0.29 -26.75 20.31
CA ALA A 424 0.67 -25.42 20.77
C ALA A 424 1.95 -24.89 20.09
N LEU A 425 2.93 -25.78 19.89
CA LEU A 425 4.17 -25.47 19.18
C LEU A 425 3.89 -25.10 17.73
N ALA A 426 2.96 -25.79 17.07
CA ALA A 426 2.50 -25.43 15.72
C ALA A 426 1.85 -24.03 15.70
N ILE A 427 1.03 -23.68 16.70
CA ILE A 427 0.47 -22.32 16.82
C ILE A 427 1.59 -21.29 16.97
N TYR A 428 2.62 -21.58 17.77
CA TYR A 428 3.77 -20.70 17.92
C TYR A 428 4.53 -20.52 16.61
N THR A 429 4.85 -21.60 15.88
CA THR A 429 5.60 -21.52 14.62
C THR A 429 4.80 -20.83 13.50
N ASP A 430 3.48 -20.99 13.47
CA ASP A 430 2.63 -20.48 12.40
C ASP A 430 2.30 -18.99 12.56
N PHE A 431 2.14 -18.51 13.81
CA PHE A 431 1.61 -17.16 14.10
C PHE A 431 2.51 -16.28 14.94
N ILE A 432 3.47 -16.82 15.70
CA ILE A 432 4.17 -16.05 16.75
C ILE A 432 5.66 -15.91 16.46
N SER A 433 6.30 -17.01 16.06
CA SER A 433 7.73 -17.08 15.83
C SER A 433 8.18 -16.00 14.83
N PRO A 434 9.04 -15.05 15.24
CA PRO A 434 9.62 -14.03 14.35
C PRO A 434 10.41 -14.62 13.18
N ARG A 435 10.84 -15.88 13.34
CA ARG A 435 11.75 -16.59 12.46
C ARG A 435 11.01 -17.54 11.51
N ASP A 436 9.89 -18.09 11.96
CA ASP A 436 9.16 -19.11 11.23
C ASP A 436 7.83 -18.62 10.66
N ALA A 437 7.09 -17.76 11.39
CA ALA A 437 5.77 -17.32 10.97
C ALA A 437 5.84 -16.45 9.70
N GLU A 438 4.98 -16.71 8.71
CA GLU A 438 4.93 -15.91 7.48
C GLU A 438 4.30 -14.53 7.71
N PHE A 439 3.38 -14.46 8.68
CA PHE A 439 2.84 -13.21 9.24
C PHE A 439 2.83 -13.33 10.77
N PRO A 440 3.94 -12.97 11.45
CA PRO A 440 3.97 -12.99 12.91
C PRO A 440 2.96 -11.99 13.48
N LEU A 441 2.39 -12.31 14.65
CA LEU A 441 1.48 -11.41 15.34
C LEU A 441 2.21 -10.18 15.88
N ASN A 442 1.50 -9.05 15.94
CA ASN A 442 2.04 -7.80 16.46
C ASN A 442 2.03 -7.78 18.01
N LEU A 443 3.02 -8.45 18.60
CA LEU A 443 3.17 -8.62 20.05
C LEU A 443 4.21 -7.67 20.65
N SER A 444 4.07 -7.36 21.93
CA SER A 444 5.12 -6.67 22.68
C SER A 444 6.33 -7.58 22.88
N SER A 445 7.52 -7.00 23.02
CA SER A 445 8.75 -7.77 23.28
C SER A 445 8.67 -8.63 24.54
N ARG A 446 7.88 -8.20 25.54
CA ARG A 446 7.66 -8.95 26.78
C ARG A 446 6.84 -10.22 26.54
N GLU A 447 5.74 -10.12 25.81
CA GLU A 447 4.87 -11.27 25.48
C GLU A 447 5.60 -12.25 24.56
N LEU A 448 6.34 -11.71 23.58
CA LEU A 448 7.13 -12.51 22.67
C LEU A 448 8.20 -13.32 23.42
N LYS A 449 8.96 -12.67 24.31
CA LYS A 449 10.01 -13.33 25.08
C LYS A 449 9.47 -14.46 25.96
N TYR A 450 8.32 -14.24 26.60
CA TYR A 450 7.66 -15.28 27.39
C TYR A 450 7.35 -16.54 26.56
N LEU A 451 6.88 -16.36 25.33
CA LEU A 451 6.58 -17.49 24.44
C LEU A 451 7.85 -18.10 23.82
N GLU A 452 8.88 -17.30 23.54
CA GLU A 452 10.19 -17.80 23.12
C GLU A 452 10.81 -18.71 24.20
N ASP A 453 10.72 -18.33 25.47
CA ASP A 453 11.22 -19.15 26.59
C ASP A 453 10.54 -20.54 26.66
N VAL A 454 9.30 -20.66 26.17
CA VAL A 454 8.51 -21.90 26.19
C VAL A 454 8.65 -22.71 24.90
N PHE A 455 8.76 -22.08 23.73
CA PHE A 455 8.61 -22.77 22.44
C PHE A 455 9.81 -22.63 21.50
N GLU A 456 10.73 -21.69 21.70
CA GLU A 456 11.80 -21.42 20.72
C GLU A 456 12.80 -22.59 20.63
N LYS A 457 13.21 -23.19 21.75
CA LYS A 457 14.14 -24.34 21.70
C LYS A 457 13.51 -25.53 20.93
N PRO A 458 12.26 -25.95 21.22
CA PRO A 458 11.61 -27.02 20.45
C PRO A 458 11.35 -26.63 19.00
N ALA A 459 11.04 -25.36 18.71
CA ALA A 459 10.90 -24.86 17.35
C ALA A 459 12.21 -24.99 16.56
N ARG A 460 13.37 -24.65 17.16
CA ARG A 460 14.68 -24.83 16.50
C ARG A 460 15.01 -26.30 16.23
N ILE A 461 14.61 -27.20 17.11
CA ILE A 461 14.83 -28.65 16.92
C ILE A 461 14.02 -29.17 15.73
N LEU A 462 12.78 -28.71 15.56
CA LEU A 462 11.91 -29.14 14.46
C LEU A 462 12.17 -28.43 13.13
N CYS A 463 12.36 -27.10 13.17
CA CYS A 463 12.44 -26.26 11.98
C CYS A 463 13.88 -25.93 11.56
N GLY A 464 14.88 -26.24 12.40
CA GLY A 464 16.28 -25.87 12.20
C GLY A 464 16.56 -24.39 12.47
N GLU A 465 17.80 -23.95 12.24
CA GLU A 465 18.16 -22.54 12.28
C GLU A 465 17.59 -21.80 11.06
N ALA A 466 16.71 -20.83 11.31
CA ALA A 466 16.21 -19.92 10.29
C ALA A 466 17.16 -18.73 10.11
N SER A 467 17.47 -18.37 8.86
CA SER A 467 18.31 -17.22 8.51
C SER A 467 17.57 -15.86 8.54
N ALA A 468 16.40 -15.79 9.17
CA ALA A 468 15.59 -14.58 9.22
C ALA A 468 16.14 -13.59 10.26
N ASN A 469 16.13 -12.30 9.94
CA ASN A 469 16.60 -11.25 10.84
C ASN A 469 15.55 -10.98 11.94
N PRO A 470 15.81 -11.33 13.21
CA PRO A 470 14.85 -11.14 14.30
C PRO A 470 14.56 -9.67 14.60
N ALA A 471 15.41 -8.74 14.15
CA ALA A 471 15.18 -7.30 14.30
C ALA A 471 14.06 -6.77 13.39
N THR A 472 13.71 -7.50 12.32
CA THR A 472 12.67 -7.11 11.37
C THR A 472 11.78 -8.30 10.99
N PRO A 473 10.98 -8.85 11.93
CA PRO A 473 10.17 -10.06 11.70
C PRO A 473 9.09 -9.91 10.62
N PHE A 474 8.69 -8.66 10.39
CA PHE A 474 7.66 -8.27 9.41
C PHE A 474 8.27 -7.84 8.08
N ASP A 475 9.59 -7.98 7.92
CA ASP A 475 10.24 -7.67 6.66
C ASP A 475 10.05 -8.83 5.69
N ILE A 476 9.02 -8.69 4.86
CA ILE A 476 8.65 -9.61 3.78
C ILE A 476 9.80 -9.74 2.74
N GLU A 477 10.83 -8.89 2.81
CA GLU A 477 11.99 -8.86 1.92
C GLU A 477 13.18 -9.70 2.42
N ALA A 478 13.13 -10.21 3.67
CA ALA A 478 14.15 -11.14 4.16
C ALA A 478 14.18 -12.42 3.28
N PRO A 479 15.37 -12.90 2.88
CA PRO A 479 15.48 -14.15 2.11
C PRO A 479 14.91 -15.31 2.92
N MET A 480 13.77 -15.87 2.48
CA MET A 480 13.31 -17.17 2.97
C MET A 480 14.34 -18.23 2.57
N PRO A 481 14.74 -19.13 3.50
CA PRO A 481 15.76 -20.14 3.23
C PRO A 481 15.30 -21.15 2.17
N LEU A 482 16.26 -21.62 1.38
CA LEU A 482 16.11 -22.52 0.22
C LEU A 482 15.49 -23.90 0.55
N ASN A 483 15.34 -24.25 1.83
CA ASN A 483 14.90 -25.57 2.28
C ASN A 483 13.39 -25.67 2.59
N ARG A 484 12.62 -24.61 2.37
CA ARG A 484 11.23 -24.51 2.84
C ARG A 484 10.20 -24.88 1.77
N GLU A 485 10.43 -25.99 1.06
CA GLU A 485 9.46 -26.57 0.11
C GLU A 485 8.54 -27.61 0.73
N VAL A 486 8.75 -28.00 1.98
CA VAL A 486 7.79 -28.82 2.70
C VAL A 486 6.83 -27.88 3.42
N SER A 487 5.52 -28.01 3.14
CA SER A 487 4.47 -27.30 3.84
C SER A 487 4.68 -27.41 5.36
N HIS A 488 4.50 -26.33 6.13
CA HIS A 488 4.49 -26.43 7.60
C HIS A 488 3.39 -27.38 8.09
N SER A 489 2.29 -27.51 7.33
CA SER A 489 1.28 -28.54 7.60
C SER A 489 1.85 -29.96 7.46
N ASP A 490 2.80 -30.17 6.55
CA ASP A 490 3.33 -31.49 6.19
C ASP A 490 4.57 -31.86 7.04
N MET A 491 5.41 -30.90 7.43
CA MET A 491 6.48 -31.12 8.42
C MET A 491 5.93 -31.27 9.84
N ALA A 492 4.93 -30.49 10.23
CA ALA A 492 4.29 -30.62 11.55
C ALA A 492 3.46 -31.91 11.67
N THR A 493 3.00 -32.50 10.55
CA THR A 493 2.38 -33.83 10.55
C THR A 493 3.40 -34.97 10.50
N LEU A 494 4.60 -34.77 9.95
CA LEU A 494 5.63 -35.83 9.83
C LEU A 494 6.67 -35.86 10.98
N ALA A 495 6.99 -34.71 11.60
CA ALA A 495 7.97 -34.61 12.68
C ALA A 495 7.35 -34.00 13.94
N LYS A 496 7.02 -34.85 14.92
CA LYS A 496 6.56 -34.42 16.25
C LYS A 496 7.74 -34.23 17.19
N TYR A 497 7.73 -33.15 17.98
CA TYR A 497 8.69 -32.99 19.08
C TYR A 497 8.39 -34.05 20.15
N ARG A 498 9.44 -34.79 20.55
CA ARG A 498 9.39 -35.82 21.61
C ARG A 498 10.32 -35.53 22.80
N GLY A 499 10.84 -34.30 22.89
CA GLY A 499 11.69 -33.89 24.00
C GLY A 499 10.91 -33.50 25.25
N GLU A 500 11.61 -32.95 26.24
CA GLU A 500 11.01 -32.50 27.49
C GLU A 500 10.10 -31.28 27.27
N ILE A 501 8.94 -31.28 27.95
CA ILE A 501 7.97 -30.17 27.93
C ILE A 501 8.37 -29.18 29.03
N PRO A 502 8.56 -27.88 28.72
CA PRO A 502 8.89 -26.88 29.73
C PRO A 502 7.81 -26.77 30.82
N ALA A 503 8.24 -26.59 32.08
CA ALA A 503 7.33 -26.49 33.23
C ALA A 503 6.36 -25.29 33.15
N ALA A 504 6.72 -24.25 32.40
CA ALA A 504 5.88 -23.07 32.18
C ALA A 504 4.71 -23.32 31.21
N PHE A 505 4.67 -24.47 30.51
CA PHE A 505 3.58 -24.80 29.61
C PHE A 505 2.31 -25.19 30.37
N THR A 506 1.26 -24.38 30.19
CA THR A 506 -0.07 -24.56 30.80
C THR A 506 -1.17 -24.29 29.79
N LEU A 507 -2.42 -24.66 30.12
CA LEU A 507 -3.61 -24.33 29.30
C LEU A 507 -3.72 -22.82 29.01
N GLY A 508 -3.26 -21.99 29.94
CA GLY A 508 -3.30 -20.53 29.85
C GLY A 508 -2.09 -19.89 29.15
N VAL A 509 -1.19 -20.67 28.53
CA VAL A 509 0.07 -20.14 27.97
C VAL A 509 -0.16 -19.02 26.92
N PHE A 510 -1.29 -19.05 26.21
CA PHE A 510 -1.65 -18.04 25.22
C PHE A 510 -2.63 -16.98 25.72
N ASP A 511 -3.06 -16.99 26.99
CA ASP A 511 -4.17 -16.14 27.48
C ASP A 511 -3.91 -14.64 27.30
N ASN A 512 -2.69 -14.21 27.65
CA ASN A 512 -2.30 -12.80 27.52
C ASN A 512 -2.23 -12.37 26.04
N VAL A 513 -1.65 -13.22 25.19
CA VAL A 513 -1.59 -12.94 23.75
C VAL A 513 -2.98 -12.97 23.13
N GLN A 514 -3.84 -13.89 23.56
CA GLN A 514 -5.23 -13.98 23.10
C GLN A 514 -6.01 -12.72 23.47
N SER A 515 -5.87 -12.19 24.69
CA SER A 515 -6.56 -10.97 25.11
C SER A 515 -6.06 -9.73 24.34
N HIS A 516 -4.73 -9.61 24.15
CA HIS A 516 -4.12 -8.54 23.36
C HIS A 516 -4.59 -8.57 21.89
N ILE A 517 -4.56 -9.74 21.25
CA ILE A 517 -5.00 -9.88 19.85
C ILE A 517 -6.50 -9.66 19.70
N LYS A 518 -7.33 -10.10 20.66
CA LYS A 518 -8.77 -9.77 20.67
C LYS A 518 -9.00 -8.26 20.71
N TYR A 519 -8.28 -7.54 21.57
CA TYR A 519 -8.36 -6.09 21.64
C TYR A 519 -7.90 -5.41 20.35
N LEU A 520 -6.83 -5.93 19.72
CA LEU A 520 -6.35 -5.45 18.43
C LEU A 520 -7.40 -5.62 17.32
N VAL A 521 -8.05 -6.78 17.25
CA VAL A 521 -9.15 -7.06 16.30
C VAL A 521 -10.34 -6.15 16.58
N LEU A 522 -10.72 -5.97 17.85
CA LEU A 522 -11.83 -5.11 18.25
C LEU A 522 -11.64 -3.64 17.83
N THR A 523 -10.41 -3.14 17.95
CA THR A 523 -10.12 -1.72 17.69
C THR A 523 -9.83 -1.42 16.22
N ASN A 524 -9.32 -2.38 15.44
CA ASN A 524 -8.90 -2.14 14.06
C ASN A 524 -9.81 -2.79 13.02
N THR A 525 -10.07 -4.09 13.14
CA THR A 525 -10.71 -4.90 12.09
C THR A 525 -12.24 -4.97 12.26
N TRP A 526 -12.69 -5.16 13.49
CA TRP A 526 -14.10 -5.27 13.84
C TRP A 526 -14.95 -4.05 13.42
N PRO A 527 -14.52 -2.79 13.62
CA PRO A 527 -15.32 -1.63 13.25
C PRO A 527 -15.51 -1.53 11.73
N LYS A 528 -14.46 -1.88 10.97
CA LYS A 528 -14.51 -1.92 9.51
C LYS A 528 -15.42 -3.03 9.01
N PHE A 529 -15.39 -4.20 9.66
CA PHE A 529 -16.28 -5.32 9.34
C PHE A 529 -17.74 -4.94 9.58
N VAL A 530 -18.06 -4.39 10.76
CA VAL A 530 -19.42 -3.93 11.10
C VAL A 530 -19.91 -2.87 10.11
N SER A 531 -19.07 -1.88 9.79
CA SER A 531 -19.39 -0.85 8.79
C SER A 531 -19.66 -1.45 7.40
N GLN A 532 -18.84 -2.41 6.96
CA GLN A 532 -19.05 -3.07 5.68
C GLN A 532 -20.36 -3.88 5.67
N MET A 533 -20.65 -4.62 6.74
CA MET A 533 -21.90 -5.39 6.87
C MET A 533 -23.14 -4.49 6.86
N GLN A 534 -23.09 -3.36 7.57
CA GLN A 534 -24.14 -2.34 7.54
C GLN A 534 -24.32 -1.75 6.14
N SER A 535 -23.21 -1.43 5.45
CA SER A 535 -23.26 -0.89 4.09
C SER A 535 -23.87 -1.88 3.09
N ARG A 536 -23.52 -3.17 3.19
CA ARG A 536 -24.09 -4.24 2.34
C ARG A 536 -25.58 -4.39 2.58
N ARG A 537 -26.04 -4.40 3.83
CA ARG A 537 -27.47 -4.45 4.17
C ARG A 537 -28.22 -3.24 3.59
N ARG A 538 -27.70 -2.02 3.78
CA ARG A 538 -28.26 -0.79 3.18
C ARG A 538 -28.33 -0.85 1.65
N SER A 539 -27.31 -1.39 0.99
CA SER A 539 -27.29 -1.55 -0.48
C SER A 539 -28.31 -2.59 -0.98
N SER A 540 -28.55 -3.64 -0.20
CA SER A 540 -29.56 -4.66 -0.51
C SER A 540 -30.98 -4.12 -0.31
N GLU A 541 -31.19 -3.26 0.68
CA GLU A 541 -32.48 -2.59 0.93
C GLU A 541 -32.77 -1.54 -0.15
N THR A 542 -31.76 -0.78 -0.58
CA THR A 542 -31.91 0.17 -1.69
C THR A 542 -32.09 -0.52 -3.04
N GLY A 543 -31.47 -1.68 -3.28
CA GLY A 543 -31.75 -2.51 -4.46
C GLY A 543 -33.19 -3.05 -4.50
N ARG A 544 -33.79 -3.34 -3.33
CA ARG A 544 -35.21 -3.67 -3.22
C ARG A 544 -36.13 -2.45 -3.34
N SER A 545 -35.71 -1.28 -2.86
CA SER A 545 -36.52 -0.05 -2.97
C SER A 545 -36.48 0.58 -4.37
N VAL A 546 -35.42 0.36 -5.15
CA VAL A 546 -35.33 0.85 -6.55
C VAL A 546 -36.29 0.11 -7.48
N ILE A 547 -36.76 -1.09 -7.13
CA ILE A 547 -37.81 -1.80 -7.86
C ILE A 547 -39.21 -1.25 -7.51
N THR A 548 -39.36 -0.51 -6.40
CA THR A 548 -40.66 -0.01 -5.93
C THR A 548 -40.82 1.51 -5.95
N ASP A 549 -39.76 2.28 -6.18
CA ASP A 549 -39.83 3.75 -6.28
C ASP A 549 -39.16 4.26 -7.56
N ALA A 550 -39.85 4.08 -8.68
CA ALA A 550 -39.72 4.97 -9.82
C ALA A 550 -40.43 6.31 -9.51
N SER A 551 -39.84 7.18 -8.68
CA SER A 551 -40.14 8.61 -8.72
C SER A 551 -39.02 9.46 -8.09
N GLY A 552 -38.71 10.57 -8.76
CA GLY A 552 -37.39 11.17 -8.77
C GLY A 552 -36.91 11.85 -7.49
N ARG A 553 -35.60 11.68 -7.23
CA ARG A 553 -34.73 12.70 -6.60
C ARG A 553 -33.28 12.38 -6.94
N SER A 554 -32.61 13.30 -7.63
CA SER A 554 -31.28 13.13 -8.19
C SER A 554 -30.16 13.10 -7.13
N HIS A 555 -29.07 12.42 -7.47
CA HIS A 555 -27.87 12.20 -6.65
C HIS A 555 -27.23 13.48 -6.07
N GLY A 556 -27.49 14.66 -6.68
CA GLY A 556 -26.97 15.94 -6.20
C GLY A 556 -27.54 16.38 -4.84
N SER A 557 -28.79 16.04 -4.52
CA SER A 557 -29.42 16.44 -3.26
C SER A 557 -28.89 15.70 -2.03
N ARG A 558 -28.32 14.50 -2.24
CA ARG A 558 -27.72 13.68 -1.17
C ARG A 558 -26.30 14.15 -0.81
N LEU A 559 -25.55 14.68 -1.78
CA LEU A 559 -24.23 15.25 -1.57
C LEU A 559 -24.31 16.60 -0.85
N SER A 560 -25.27 17.45 -1.22
CA SER A 560 -25.48 18.73 -0.53
C SER A 560 -25.94 18.54 0.92
N ALA A 561 -26.80 17.55 1.21
CA ALA A 561 -27.21 17.24 2.58
C ALA A 561 -26.05 16.74 3.46
N ARG A 562 -25.10 15.98 2.89
CA ARG A 562 -23.90 15.52 3.62
C ARG A 562 -22.90 16.63 3.88
N LEU A 563 -22.71 17.53 2.91
CA LEU A 563 -21.88 18.73 3.08
C LEU A 563 -22.47 19.69 4.12
N ALA A 564 -23.79 19.89 4.09
CA ALA A 564 -24.49 20.74 5.06
C ALA A 564 -24.46 20.18 6.49
N LYS A 565 -24.40 18.85 6.65
CA LYS A 565 -24.21 18.21 7.96
C LYS A 565 -22.77 18.35 8.46
N LEU A 566 -21.79 18.14 7.58
CA LEU A 566 -20.37 18.30 7.88
C LEU A 566 -19.99 19.73 8.29
N LEU A 567 -20.55 20.74 7.63
CA LEU A 567 -20.32 22.15 7.99
C LEU A 567 -20.92 22.50 9.36
N ARG A 568 -22.11 21.97 9.64
CA ARG A 568 -22.80 22.15 10.92
C ARG A 568 -22.06 21.49 12.08
N ASP A 569 -21.49 20.30 11.86
CA ASP A 569 -20.69 19.58 12.85
C ASP A 569 -19.30 20.23 13.07
N LEU A 570 -18.84 21.07 12.14
CA LEU A 570 -17.62 21.88 12.25
C LEU A 570 -17.86 23.28 12.84
N GLY A 571 -19.10 23.62 13.18
CA GLY A 571 -19.45 24.93 13.75
C GLY A 571 -19.29 26.12 12.79
N MET A 572 -19.37 25.86 11.47
CA MET A 572 -19.38 26.90 10.43
C MET A 572 -20.75 27.07 9.78
#